data_AF-A0A3D1ZU05-F1
#
_entry.id   AF-A0A3D1ZU05-F1
#
_cell.length_a   1.000
_cell.length_b   1.000
_cell.length_c   1.000
_cell.angle_alpha   90.00
_cell.angle_beta   90.00
_cell.angle_gamma   90.00
#
_symmetry.space_group_name_H-M   'P 1'
#
loop_
_entity.id
_entity.type
_entity.pdbx_description
1 polymer ?
#
loop_
_entity_poly.entity_id
_entity_poly.type
_entity_poly.pdbx_seq_one_letter_code
_entity_poly.pdbx_strand_id
1 'polypeptide(L)'
;MTIRTLHQVIGRNDQVIGEFMDLKQAKEMDNRTDVLYFLADLMEAQGISEQQAETIAEHVLNDEVRSEVITRLRSVKDLPTSAVTES
;
A
#
# COMPACT_ATOMS: atom_id res chain seq x y z
N MET A 1 -11.64 -36.30 14.73
CA MET A 1 -11.90 -34.84 14.83
C MET A 1 -10.56 -34.14 14.70
N THR A 2 -10.45 -33.14 13.83
CA THR A 2 -9.19 -32.43 13.57
C THR A 2 -9.43 -30.93 13.75
N ILE A 3 -8.57 -30.27 14.51
CA ILE A 3 -8.59 -28.82 14.75
C ILE A 3 -7.42 -28.19 13.98
N ARG A 4 -7.65 -27.04 13.35
CA ARG A 4 -6.62 -26.25 12.65
C ARG A 4 -6.73 -24.79 13.06
N THR A 5 -5.58 -24.11 13.12
CA THR A 5 -5.49 -22.67 13.33
C THR A 5 -5.41 -21.97 11.98
N LEU A 6 -6.16 -20.89 11.82
CA LEU A 6 -6.13 -20.01 10.65
C LEU A 6 -5.87 -18.58 11.12
N HIS A 7 -5.06 -17.87 10.35
CA HIS A 7 -4.79 -16.45 10.48
C HIS A 7 -5.56 -15.72 9.38
N GLN A 8 -6.50 -14.86 9.78
CA GLN A 8 -7.30 -14.07 8.84
C GLN A 8 -6.72 -12.66 8.77
N VAL A 9 -6.57 -12.14 7.55
CA VAL A 9 -6.27 -10.73 7.30
C VAL A 9 -7.58 -10.04 7.00
N ILE A 10 -7.91 -9.03 7.79
CA ILE A 10 -9.18 -8.31 7.74
C ILE A 10 -8.92 -6.92 7.16
N GLY A 11 -9.67 -6.58 6.12
CA GLY A 11 -9.60 -5.29 5.44
C GLY A 11 -10.47 -4.22 6.05
N ARG A 12 -10.62 -3.12 5.31
CA ARG A 12 -11.65 -2.12 5.58
C ARG A 12 -13.03 -2.79 5.54
N ASN A 13 -13.92 -2.37 6.43
CA ASN A 13 -15.30 -2.87 6.54
C ASN A 13 -15.42 -4.34 6.99
N ASP A 14 -14.47 -4.83 7.79
CA ASP A 14 -14.48 -6.20 8.35
C ASP A 14 -14.49 -7.32 7.29
N GLN A 15 -14.09 -7.01 6.06
CA GLN A 15 -14.02 -8.00 4.98
C GLN A 15 -12.78 -8.88 5.13
N VAL A 16 -12.94 -10.19 4.95
CA VAL A 16 -11.81 -11.12 4.95
C VAL A 16 -11.07 -11.01 3.62
N ILE A 17 -9.84 -10.49 3.64
CA ILE A 17 -8.97 -10.35 2.46
C ILE A 17 -8.23 -11.66 2.17
N GLY A 18 -7.88 -12.41 3.21
CA GLY A 18 -7.20 -13.68 3.05
C GLY A 18 -7.17 -14.52 4.32
N GLU A 19 -7.03 -15.83 4.14
CA GLU A 19 -6.91 -16.80 5.22
C GLU A 19 -5.65 -17.65 5.01
N PHE A 20 -4.83 -17.75 6.04
CA PHE A 20 -3.52 -18.41 5.96
C PHE A 20 -3.34 -19.36 7.14
N MET A 21 -2.79 -20.54 6.89
CA MET A 21 -2.34 -21.42 7.98
C MET A 21 -0.99 -20.97 8.55
N ASP A 22 -0.19 -20.28 7.74
CA ASP A 22 1.13 -19.78 8.10
C ASP A 22 1.05 -18.31 8.52
N LEU A 23 1.52 -18.01 9.73
CA LEU A 23 1.49 -16.66 10.28
C LEU A 23 2.35 -15.66 9.50
N LYS A 24 3.45 -16.11 8.90
CA LYS A 24 4.33 -15.24 8.09
C LYS A 24 3.61 -14.80 6.83
N GLN A 25 2.91 -15.71 6.15
CA GLN A 25 2.10 -15.37 4.98
C GLN A 25 0.99 -14.38 5.32
N ALA A 26 0.30 -14.59 6.45
CA ALA A 26 -0.69 -13.64 6.94
C ALA A 26 -0.11 -12.24 7.15
N LYS A 27 1.06 -12.15 7.83
CA LYS A 27 1.74 -10.87 8.06
C LYS A 27 2.23 -10.20 6.78
N GLU A 28 2.66 -10.97 5.79
CA GLU A 28 3.07 -10.43 4.48
C GLU A 28 1.88 -9.84 3.73
N MET A 29 0.71 -10.51 3.79
CA MET A 29 -0.53 -9.99 3.22
C MET A 29 -1.01 -8.74 3.97
N ASP A 30 -1.03 -8.79 5.30
CA ASP A 30 -1.39 -7.68 6.19
C ASP A 30 -0.57 -6.41 5.87
N ASN A 31 0.77 -6.54 5.85
CA ASN A 31 1.66 -5.44 5.48
C ASN A 31 1.39 -4.91 4.06
N ARG A 32 1.09 -5.80 3.10
CA ARG A 32 0.79 -5.38 1.72
C ARG A 32 -0.52 -4.58 1.67
N THR A 33 -1.54 -5.05 2.39
CA THR A 33 -2.84 -4.39 2.52
C THR A 33 -2.71 -3.02 3.19
N ASP A 34 -1.94 -2.91 4.27
CA ASP A 34 -1.69 -1.64 4.96
C ASP A 34 -1.07 -0.59 4.03
N VAL A 35 -0.06 -0.99 3.25
CA VAL A 35 0.58 -0.08 2.29
C VAL A 35 -0.37 0.30 1.15
N LEU A 36 -1.20 -0.64 0.68
CA LEU A 36 -2.22 -0.37 -0.34
C LEU A 36 -3.18 0.72 0.14
N TYR A 37 -3.72 0.56 1.35
CA TYR A 37 -4.64 1.51 1.95
C TYR A 37 -4.00 2.88 2.21
N PHE A 38 -2.75 2.90 2.68
CA PHE A 38 -2.01 4.14 2.83
C PHE A 38 -1.86 4.90 1.49
N LEU A 39 -1.51 4.19 0.41
CA LEU A 39 -1.38 4.80 -0.92
C LEU A 39 -2.72 5.29 -1.46
N ALA A 40 -3.79 4.50 -1.26
CA ALA A 40 -5.13 4.90 -1.67
C ALA A 40 -5.58 6.17 -0.95
N ASP A 41 -5.40 6.26 0.37
CA ASP A 41 -5.75 7.45 1.16
C ASP A 41 -4.99 8.70 0.70
N LEU A 42 -3.69 8.55 0.37
CA LEU A 42 -2.90 9.66 -0.16
C LEU A 42 -3.47 10.17 -1.48
N MET A 43 -3.96 9.30 -2.35
CA MET A 43 -4.55 9.65 -3.65
C MET A 43 -5.95 10.25 -3.48
N GLU A 44 -6.77 9.70 -2.59
CA GLU A 44 -8.08 10.24 -2.24
C GLU A 44 -7.99 11.66 -1.67
N ALA A 45 -6.97 11.93 -0.85
CA ALA A 45 -6.70 13.27 -0.35
C ALA A 45 -6.39 14.30 -1.47
N GLN A 46 -6.04 13.83 -2.67
CA GLN A 46 -5.84 14.65 -3.87
C GLN A 46 -7.08 14.70 -4.79
N GLY A 47 -8.21 14.14 -4.35
CA GLY A 47 -9.48 14.15 -5.09
C GLY A 47 -9.66 13.00 -6.08
N ILE A 48 -8.83 11.96 -6.01
CA ILE A 48 -9.02 10.72 -6.78
C ILE A 48 -10.12 9.90 -6.10
N SER A 49 -11.00 9.26 -6.86
CA SER A 49 -12.03 8.39 -6.27
C SER A 49 -11.42 7.15 -5.63
N GLU A 50 -12.01 6.65 -4.54
CA GLU A 50 -11.56 5.44 -3.80
C GLU A 50 -11.22 4.28 -4.74
N GLN A 51 -12.15 3.90 -5.63
CA GLN A 51 -11.93 2.79 -6.56
C GLN A 51 -10.74 3.01 -7.52
N GLN A 52 -10.53 4.25 -7.97
CA GLN A 52 -9.37 4.59 -8.79
C GLN A 52 -8.09 4.59 -7.97
N ALA A 53 -8.13 5.10 -6.74
CA ALA A 53 -7.01 5.16 -5.82
C ALA A 53 -6.51 3.75 -5.45
N GLU A 54 -7.43 2.84 -5.11
CA GLU A 54 -7.12 1.43 -4.86
C GLU A 54 -6.51 0.76 -6.11
N THR A 55 -7.09 0.97 -7.29
CA THR A 55 -6.57 0.39 -8.54
C THR A 55 -5.14 0.87 -8.84
N ILE A 56 -4.85 2.16 -8.63
CA ILE A 56 -3.51 2.70 -8.84
C ILE A 56 -2.54 2.15 -7.78
N ALA A 57 -2.96 2.11 -6.51
CA ALA A 57 -2.16 1.56 -5.41
C ALA A 57 -1.79 0.08 -5.65
N GLU A 58 -2.74 -0.74 -6.11
CA GLU A 58 -2.51 -2.13 -6.52
C GLU A 58 -1.45 -2.23 -7.61
N HIS A 59 -1.54 -1.36 -8.63
CA HIS A 59 -0.60 -1.36 -9.75
C HIS A 59 0.81 -0.95 -9.30
N VAL A 60 0.94 0.04 -8.42
CA VAL A 60 2.22 0.47 -7.84
C VAL A 60 2.85 -0.63 -6.98
N LEU A 61 2.04 -1.44 -6.30
CA LEU A 61 2.48 -2.55 -5.47
C LEU A 61 2.69 -3.87 -6.23
N ASN A 62 2.37 -3.92 -7.52
CA ASN A 62 2.69 -5.06 -8.37
C ASN A 62 4.22 -5.27 -8.40
N ASP A 63 4.70 -6.50 -8.21
CA ASP A 63 6.12 -6.82 -8.13
C ASP A 63 6.91 -6.38 -9.39
N GLU A 64 6.27 -6.41 -10.56
CA GLU A 64 6.87 -6.00 -11.84
C GLU A 64 7.16 -4.48 -11.89
N VAL A 65 6.31 -3.68 -11.23
CA VAL A 65 6.35 -2.21 -11.29
C VAL A 65 7.00 -1.61 -10.04
N ARG A 66 6.76 -2.21 -8.87
CA ARG A 66 7.18 -1.71 -7.55
C ARG A 66 8.68 -1.47 -7.47
N SER A 67 9.48 -2.37 -8.02
CA SER A 67 10.94 -2.27 -7.99
C SER A 67 11.46 -1.06 -8.77
N GLU A 68 10.88 -0.78 -9.94
CA GLU A 68 11.20 0.40 -10.73
C GLU A 68 10.75 1.67 -10.02
N VAL A 69 9.52 1.70 -9.50
CA VAL A 69 8.98 2.86 -8.75
C VAL A 69 9.89 3.23 -7.58
N ILE A 70 10.29 2.26 -6.75
CA ILE A 70 11.20 2.51 -5.62
C ILE A 70 12.55 3.04 -6.11
N THR A 71 13.08 2.51 -7.20
CA THR A 71 14.36 2.96 -7.77
C THR A 71 14.27 4.41 -8.23
N ARG A 72 13.19 4.78 -8.92
CA ARG A 72 12.95 6.16 -9.36
C ARG A 72 12.74 7.10 -8.18
N LEU A 73 11.94 6.72 -7.18
CA LEU A 73 11.71 7.53 -5.98
C LEU A 73 13.02 7.81 -5.22
N ARG A 74 13.91 6.81 -5.08
CA ARG A 74 15.23 7.00 -4.47
C ARG A 74 16.15 7.96 -5.23
N SER A 75 15.91 8.16 -6.53
CA SER A 75 16.70 9.06 -7.36
C SER A 75 16.26 10.53 -7.28
N VAL A 76 15.05 10.78 -6.75
CA VAL A 76 14.54 12.13 -6.52
C VAL A 76 15.33 12.73 -5.36
N LYS A 77 16.10 13.78 -5.65
CA LYS A 77 16.80 14.56 -4.62
C LYS A 77 15.87 15.66 -4.12
N ASP A 78 15.99 15.96 -2.83
CA ASP A 78 15.37 17.17 -2.28
C ASP A 78 15.86 18.37 -3.08
N LEU A 79 14.90 19.11 -3.64
CA LEU A 79 15.20 20.40 -4.23
C LEU A 79 15.34 21.40 -3.08
N PRO A 80 16.37 22.26 -3.09
CA PRO A 80 16.43 23.34 -2.12
C PRO A 80 15.15 24.13 -2.27
N THR A 81 14.39 24.23 -1.18
CA THR A 81 13.25 25.13 -1.10
C THR A 81 13.85 26.52 -1.15
N SER A 82 14.00 27.10 -2.34
CA SER A 82 14.27 28.51 -2.47
C SER A 82 13.12 29.19 -1.77
N ALA A 83 13.36 29.59 -0.52
CA ALA A 83 12.60 30.65 0.11
C ALA A 83 12.79 31.86 -0.80
N VAL A 84 11.92 31.96 -1.80
CA VAL A 84 11.58 33.21 -2.47
C VAL A 84 10.92 34.03 -1.37
N THR A 85 11.75 34.59 -0.50
CA THR A 85 11.38 35.79 0.25
C THR A 85 11.98 36.90 -0.57
N GLU A 86 11.11 37.52 -1.35
CA GLU A 86 11.39 38.71 -2.14
C GLU A 86 11.99 39.80 -1.23
N SER A 87 12.98 40.48 -1.82
CA SER A 87 13.56 41.81 -1.56
C SER A 87 13.19 42.58 -0.30
#